data_AF-A0A0Q4TV32-F1
#
_entry.id   AF-A0A0Q4TV32-F1
#
_cell.length_a   1.000
_cell.length_b   1.000
_cell.length_c   1.000
_cell.angle_alpha   90.00
_cell.angle_beta   90.00
_cell.angle_gamma   90.00
#
_symmetry.space_group_name_H-M   'P 1'
#
loop_
_entity.id
_entity.type
_entity.pdbx_description
1 polymer ?
#
loop_
_entity_poly.entity_id
_entity_poly.type
_entity_poly.pdbx_seq_one_letter_code
_entity_poly.pdbx_strand_id
1 'polypeptide(L)'
;MFSVVVALLGHAPAAAVTGTGLGPGHLWRGDDVSWLGTYRLDDGTQAFCLEAGKSSPVGNHYDTTTGGDVIGVSTDDHARLAYIARTWGGTTDADTAAAGQLAVWTITGLNGHTQRYYAGRANERWPIVLERANQMLAEASSAASKSVAAAITVELSDDGKGLIRPDLTVDRVAGGPTTLEPTHVGTVTLDGAVFADGSTTALVRNGESVPVSATGDAAQLTVNASVEFVDLPYGRETTVGNSPAGSQMILFSGGVAASASETASVEQLSPLPFQPTVSTITSDTVAETGTVVTDQVTLGVRPGEGLLSEWGRYDDAGTWRPVPVTVRSRLLGPFLAPVTPAAEWPDDAPSVCEVALDVSDGPGTYSTPGCELPGGGYYTWVETIDPSDTPVEAGRDRVGSWRSPFGVATETTFVPWTPTISTVVSDAEIDPGACVSDELTVVDLHPDVPGGVDVESVLVGPFAEAPVVGSDLGPIDRLDPGRVVARETVTIGEDGTYTTPCVALERPGTYVFLFSSEGSAVGDDGSQVVPAFADTTVYRSEMATVRQPAPSEAPAPPAGLAFTGSEGGGQALLVALGIVGTGFVLVAAAAASAFHVRRRRLAEGSDAASLAVDAGALSSFGLGEAR
;
A
#
# COMPACT_ATOMS: atom_id res chain seq x y z
N MET A 1 -1.79 -23.68 16.03
CA MET A 1 -2.93 -23.91 16.95
C MET A 1 -3.79 -24.99 16.32
N PHE A 2 -3.95 -26.14 16.99
CA PHE A 2 -4.81 -27.21 16.48
C PHE A 2 -6.28 -26.79 16.62
N SER A 3 -6.93 -26.40 15.53
CA SER A 3 -8.37 -26.19 15.50
C SER A 3 -9.05 -27.55 15.33
N VAL A 4 -9.49 -28.14 16.45
CA VAL A 4 -10.40 -29.27 16.41
C VAL A 4 -11.76 -28.74 15.95
N VAL A 5 -12.06 -28.87 14.66
CA VAL A 5 -13.42 -28.66 14.16
C VAL A 5 -14.26 -29.84 14.65
N VAL A 6 -15.00 -29.61 15.73
CA VAL A 6 -16.06 -30.51 16.17
C VAL A 6 -17.19 -30.40 15.14
N ALA A 7 -17.20 -31.31 14.17
CA ALA A 7 -18.36 -31.49 13.31
C ALA A 7 -19.56 -31.87 14.19
N LEU A 8 -20.55 -30.99 14.26
CA LEU A 8 -21.87 -31.29 14.81
C LEU A 8 -22.51 -32.36 13.92
N LEU A 9 -22.33 -33.63 14.31
CA LEU A 9 -23.04 -34.77 13.73
C LEU A 9 -24.54 -34.59 14.01
N GLY A 10 -25.27 -34.13 12.99
CA GLY A 10 -26.71 -34.29 12.94
C GLY A 10 -27.04 -35.78 13.07
N HIS A 11 -27.81 -36.14 14.09
CA HIS A 11 -28.27 -37.52 14.26
C HIS A 11 -29.10 -37.88 13.04
N ALA A 12 -28.61 -38.82 12.22
CA ALA A 12 -29.42 -39.41 11.17
C ALA A 12 -30.71 -39.98 11.80
N PRO A 13 -31.88 -39.87 11.14
CA PRO A 13 -33.12 -40.39 11.69
C PRO A 13 -32.97 -41.88 11.98
N ALA A 14 -33.47 -42.31 13.15
CA ALA A 14 -33.52 -43.72 13.51
C ALA A 14 -34.28 -44.49 12.42
N ALA A 15 -33.57 -45.34 11.67
CA ALA A 15 -34.20 -46.31 10.79
C ALA A 15 -34.70 -47.45 11.66
N ALA A 16 -35.95 -47.87 11.48
CA ALA A 16 -36.47 -48.99 12.23
C ALA A 16 -36.39 -50.26 11.37
N VAL A 17 -35.92 -51.36 11.97
CA VAL A 17 -35.72 -52.64 11.28
C VAL A 17 -36.45 -53.76 12.00
N THR A 18 -36.86 -54.79 11.26
CA THR A 18 -37.59 -55.93 11.82
C THR A 18 -36.76 -57.20 11.67
N GLY A 19 -36.62 -57.97 12.75
CA GLY A 19 -36.01 -59.30 12.67
C GLY A 19 -36.91 -60.27 11.91
N THR A 20 -36.53 -60.68 10.70
CA THR A 20 -37.38 -61.51 9.84
C THR A 20 -37.08 -63.00 9.95
N GLY A 21 -35.90 -63.37 10.45
CA GLY A 21 -35.55 -64.79 10.62
C GLY A 21 -34.12 -65.05 11.05
N LEU A 22 -33.74 -66.33 11.01
CA LEU A 22 -32.37 -66.77 11.27
C LEU A 22 -31.48 -66.51 10.04
N GLY A 23 -30.27 -66.01 10.27
CA GLY A 23 -29.21 -65.91 9.27
C GLY A 23 -28.44 -67.24 9.13
N PRO A 24 -27.20 -67.22 8.61
CA PRO A 24 -26.24 -68.31 8.74
C PRO A 24 -25.89 -68.62 10.21
N GLY A 25 -25.77 -69.91 10.53
CA GLY A 25 -25.45 -70.38 11.88
C GLY A 25 -25.92 -71.81 12.14
N HIS A 26 -26.01 -72.17 13.42
CA HIS A 26 -26.37 -73.51 13.89
C HIS A 26 -27.57 -73.49 14.82
N LEU A 27 -28.53 -74.37 14.56
CA LEU A 27 -29.63 -74.69 15.46
C LEU A 27 -29.19 -75.82 16.40
N TRP A 28 -29.34 -75.62 17.71
CA TRP A 28 -28.96 -76.61 18.70
C TRP A 28 -29.95 -77.77 18.73
N ARG A 29 -29.45 -79.01 18.56
CA ARG A 29 -30.27 -80.23 18.60
C ARG A 29 -30.78 -80.61 19.99
N GLY A 30 -30.36 -79.88 21.04
CA GLY A 30 -30.75 -80.17 22.42
C GLY A 30 -32.16 -79.71 22.75
N ASP A 31 -32.58 -78.57 22.20
CA ASP A 31 -33.90 -77.97 22.42
C ASP A 31 -34.64 -77.56 21.14
N ASP A 32 -34.01 -77.75 19.96
CA ASP A 32 -34.51 -77.39 18.63
C ASP A 32 -34.96 -75.92 18.47
N VAL A 33 -34.52 -75.04 19.38
CA VAL A 33 -34.92 -73.62 19.42
C VAL A 33 -33.72 -72.69 19.61
N SER A 34 -32.69 -73.11 20.35
CA SER A 34 -31.50 -72.29 20.60
C SER A 34 -30.66 -72.13 19.34
N TRP A 35 -30.44 -70.88 18.94
CA TRP A 35 -29.63 -70.52 17.78
C TRP A 35 -28.26 -69.99 18.19
N LEU A 36 -27.25 -70.25 17.35
CA LEU A 36 -25.94 -69.63 17.39
C LEU A 36 -25.53 -69.21 15.98
N GLY A 37 -25.60 -67.92 15.69
CA GLY A 37 -25.35 -67.35 14.37
C GLY A 37 -25.88 -65.92 14.27
N THR A 38 -25.97 -65.40 13.06
CA THR A 38 -26.57 -64.09 12.79
C THR A 38 -28.09 -64.20 12.66
N TYR A 39 -28.76 -63.05 12.66
CA TYR A 39 -30.18 -62.90 12.40
C TYR A 39 -30.39 -62.00 11.19
N ARG A 40 -31.42 -62.31 10.41
CA ARG A 40 -31.77 -61.56 9.21
C ARG A 40 -32.74 -60.45 9.56
N LEU A 41 -32.45 -59.25 9.07
CA LEU A 41 -33.32 -58.08 9.14
C LEU A 41 -34.15 -57.93 7.85
N ASP A 42 -35.20 -57.14 7.87
CA ASP A 42 -36.11 -56.90 6.73
C ASP A 42 -35.47 -56.14 5.57
N ASP A 43 -34.42 -55.38 5.85
CA ASP A 43 -33.56 -54.72 4.86
C ASP A 43 -32.51 -55.66 4.22
N GLY A 44 -32.45 -56.92 4.66
CA GLY A 44 -31.49 -57.92 4.19
C GLY A 44 -30.15 -57.92 4.96
N THR A 45 -29.95 -56.99 5.89
CA THR A 45 -28.77 -56.94 6.76
C THR A 45 -28.74 -58.13 7.71
N GLN A 46 -27.53 -58.56 8.06
CA GLN A 46 -27.29 -59.57 9.08
C GLN A 46 -26.81 -58.91 10.37
N ALA A 47 -27.38 -59.32 11.50
CA ALA A 47 -27.04 -58.78 12.80
C ALA A 47 -26.63 -59.86 13.79
N PHE A 48 -25.68 -59.52 14.65
CA PHE A 48 -25.37 -60.28 15.86
C PHE A 48 -26.23 -59.79 17.02
N CYS A 49 -26.45 -60.63 18.01
CA CYS A 49 -27.09 -60.23 19.25
C CYS A 49 -26.08 -59.87 20.33
N LEU A 50 -26.40 -58.87 21.14
CA LEU A 50 -25.52 -58.36 22.19
C LEU A 50 -25.73 -59.07 23.53
N GLU A 51 -26.89 -59.70 23.77
CA GLU A 51 -27.29 -60.10 25.13
C GLU A 51 -27.57 -61.60 25.22
N ALA A 52 -26.59 -62.35 25.72
CA ALA A 52 -26.71 -63.79 25.88
C ALA A 52 -27.85 -64.16 26.85
N GLY A 53 -28.75 -65.05 26.43
CA GLY A 53 -29.85 -65.56 27.27
C GLY A 53 -31.17 -64.78 27.20
N LYS A 54 -31.22 -63.68 26.45
CA LYS A 54 -32.49 -63.00 26.10
C LYS A 54 -33.18 -63.66 24.90
N SER A 55 -34.47 -63.34 24.71
CA SER A 55 -35.30 -63.91 23.64
C SER A 55 -34.83 -63.47 22.24
N SER A 56 -35.07 -64.34 21.25
CA SER A 56 -34.68 -64.14 19.84
C SER A 56 -35.17 -62.79 19.28
N PRO A 57 -34.39 -62.12 18.40
CA PRO A 57 -34.83 -60.91 17.71
C PRO A 57 -35.89 -61.17 16.63
N VAL A 58 -36.12 -62.42 16.23
CA VAL A 58 -37.10 -62.77 15.19
C VAL A 58 -38.51 -62.37 15.60
N GLY A 59 -39.21 -61.67 14.71
CA GLY A 59 -40.58 -61.17 14.90
C GLY A 59 -40.67 -59.87 15.68
N ASN A 60 -39.55 -59.27 16.09
CA ASN A 60 -39.52 -58.03 16.87
C ASN A 60 -39.07 -56.83 16.03
N HIS A 61 -39.59 -55.67 16.41
CA HIS A 61 -39.23 -54.37 15.85
C HIS A 61 -38.08 -53.74 16.65
N TYR A 62 -37.16 -53.09 15.95
CA TYR A 62 -35.97 -52.50 16.53
C TYR A 62 -35.79 -51.04 16.12
N ASP A 63 -35.71 -50.18 17.12
CA ASP A 63 -35.26 -48.79 16.96
C ASP A 63 -33.75 -48.78 16.90
N THR A 64 -33.18 -48.31 15.79
CA THR A 64 -31.72 -48.32 15.61
C THR A 64 -31.08 -47.01 16.00
N THR A 65 -29.86 -47.10 16.52
CA THR A 65 -29.00 -45.95 16.80
C THR A 65 -27.59 -46.28 16.31
N THR A 66 -27.01 -45.35 15.56
CA THR A 66 -25.64 -45.46 15.05
C THR A 66 -24.73 -44.51 15.81
N GLY A 67 -23.55 -45.00 16.21
CA GLY A 67 -22.54 -44.17 16.85
C GLY A 67 -21.40 -44.99 17.46
N GLY A 68 -20.41 -44.28 18.01
CA GLY A 68 -19.22 -44.90 18.62
C GLY A 68 -19.32 -45.24 20.11
N ASP A 69 -20.46 -44.91 20.74
CA ASP A 69 -20.74 -45.11 22.17
C ASP A 69 -22.21 -45.54 22.40
N VAL A 70 -22.76 -46.36 21.49
CA VAL A 70 -24.16 -46.83 21.52
C VAL A 70 -24.36 -48.14 22.31
N ILE A 71 -23.27 -48.73 22.83
CA ILE A 71 -23.29 -49.95 23.63
C ILE A 71 -22.71 -49.58 25.01
N GLY A 72 -23.31 -50.07 26.09
CA GLY A 72 -22.81 -49.87 27.46
C GLY A 72 -21.54 -50.66 27.80
N VAL A 73 -20.52 -50.61 26.95
CA VAL A 73 -19.20 -51.26 27.10
C VAL A 73 -18.07 -50.23 27.04
N SER A 74 -16.83 -50.65 27.29
CA SER A 74 -15.67 -49.76 27.15
C SER A 74 -15.46 -49.32 25.69
N THR A 75 -14.80 -48.18 25.47
CA THR A 75 -14.43 -47.71 24.11
C THR A 75 -13.65 -48.76 23.31
N ASP A 76 -12.73 -49.48 23.98
CA ASP A 76 -11.93 -50.53 23.35
C ASP A 76 -12.79 -51.72 22.92
N ASP A 77 -13.74 -52.12 23.77
CA ASP A 77 -14.68 -53.20 23.45
C ASP A 77 -15.67 -52.80 22.37
N HIS A 78 -16.11 -51.54 22.36
CA HIS A 78 -16.93 -51.01 21.28
C HIS A 78 -16.17 -51.07 19.94
N ALA A 79 -14.90 -50.67 19.91
CA ALA A 79 -14.05 -50.77 18.73
C ALA A 79 -13.86 -52.23 18.26
N ARG A 80 -13.69 -53.18 19.19
CA ARG A 80 -13.62 -54.63 18.88
C ARG A 80 -14.93 -55.14 18.30
N LEU A 81 -16.08 -54.75 18.86
CA LEU A 81 -17.40 -55.10 18.35
C LEU A 81 -17.64 -54.52 16.96
N ALA A 82 -17.24 -53.27 16.72
CA ALA A 82 -17.32 -52.64 15.40
C ALA A 82 -16.49 -53.39 14.35
N TYR A 83 -15.27 -53.76 14.72
CA TYR A 83 -14.40 -54.58 13.88
C TYR A 83 -15.03 -55.93 13.55
N ILE A 84 -15.58 -56.63 14.55
CA ILE A 84 -16.24 -57.94 14.36
C ILE A 84 -17.46 -57.81 13.44
N ALA A 85 -18.33 -56.81 13.69
CA ALA A 85 -19.53 -56.59 12.90
C ALA A 85 -19.22 -56.26 11.44
N ARG A 86 -18.22 -55.41 11.19
CA ARG A 86 -17.78 -55.02 9.84
C ARG A 86 -17.10 -56.16 9.10
N THR A 87 -16.29 -56.97 9.79
CA THR A 87 -15.48 -58.03 9.16
C THR A 87 -16.27 -59.30 8.90
N TRP A 88 -17.17 -59.68 9.82
CA TRP A 88 -17.85 -60.98 9.78
C TRP A 88 -19.38 -60.92 9.82
N GLY A 89 -19.99 -59.75 10.05
CA GLY A 89 -21.44 -59.61 10.14
C GLY A 89 -22.17 -60.05 8.86
N GLY A 90 -21.59 -59.80 7.69
CA GLY A 90 -22.17 -60.15 6.38
C GLY A 90 -21.81 -61.55 5.85
N THR A 91 -21.18 -62.42 6.64
CA THR A 91 -20.76 -63.74 6.17
C THR A 91 -21.94 -64.64 5.76
N THR A 92 -21.71 -65.55 4.83
CA THR A 92 -22.67 -66.62 4.47
C THR A 92 -22.30 -67.99 5.05
N ASP A 93 -21.13 -68.10 5.68
CA ASP A 93 -20.64 -69.34 6.29
C ASP A 93 -21.20 -69.50 7.71
N ALA A 94 -21.79 -70.67 7.99
CA ALA A 94 -22.47 -70.94 9.25
C ALA A 94 -21.52 -70.99 10.46
N ASP A 95 -20.31 -71.56 10.28
CA ASP A 95 -19.32 -71.63 11.36
C ASP A 95 -18.76 -70.25 11.69
N THR A 96 -18.50 -69.42 10.68
CA THR A 96 -18.03 -68.04 10.81
C THR A 96 -19.09 -67.17 11.47
N ALA A 97 -20.37 -67.27 11.07
CA ALA A 97 -21.45 -66.53 11.71
C ALA A 97 -21.65 -66.93 13.18
N ALA A 98 -21.61 -68.23 13.47
CA ALA A 98 -21.69 -68.74 14.84
C ALA A 98 -20.50 -68.29 15.70
N ALA A 99 -19.29 -68.28 15.13
CA ALA A 99 -18.08 -67.78 15.79
C ALA A 99 -18.15 -66.28 16.05
N GLY A 100 -18.64 -65.48 15.09
CA GLY A 100 -18.85 -64.04 15.25
C GLY A 100 -19.85 -63.73 16.37
N GLN A 101 -20.98 -64.44 16.41
CA GLN A 101 -21.96 -64.32 17.49
C GLN A 101 -21.36 -64.66 18.86
N LEU A 102 -20.56 -65.73 18.91
CA LEU A 102 -19.89 -66.16 20.14
C LEU A 102 -18.83 -65.13 20.59
N ALA A 103 -18.08 -64.54 19.65
CA ALA A 103 -17.12 -63.47 19.94
C ALA A 103 -17.82 -62.21 20.49
N VAL A 104 -18.95 -61.80 19.89
CA VAL A 104 -19.77 -60.69 20.40
C VAL A 104 -20.20 -60.93 21.85
N TRP A 105 -20.80 -62.08 22.15
CA TRP A 105 -21.19 -62.41 23.53
C TRP A 105 -20.01 -62.56 24.50
N THR A 106 -18.83 -62.92 23.99
CA THR A 106 -17.62 -62.97 24.83
C THR A 106 -17.23 -61.57 25.30
N ILE A 107 -17.43 -60.55 24.47
CA ILE A 107 -17.17 -59.15 24.82
C ILE A 107 -18.30 -58.56 25.68
N THR A 108 -19.56 -58.81 25.32
CA THR A 108 -20.72 -58.18 25.95
C THR A 108 -21.22 -58.90 27.20
N GLY A 109 -20.79 -60.14 27.43
CA GLY A 109 -21.09 -60.94 28.61
C GLY A 109 -21.83 -62.23 28.30
N LEU A 110 -21.37 -63.33 28.89
CA LEU A 110 -21.88 -64.70 28.69
C LEU A 110 -22.94 -65.12 29.73
N ASN A 111 -23.60 -64.17 30.40
CA ASN A 111 -24.69 -64.41 31.35
C ASN A 111 -24.43 -65.57 32.35
N GLY A 112 -23.23 -65.61 32.95
CA GLY A 112 -22.83 -66.61 33.95
C GLY A 112 -22.37 -67.97 33.38
N HIS A 113 -22.35 -68.15 32.06
CA HIS A 113 -21.86 -69.36 31.41
C HIS A 113 -20.47 -69.19 30.79
N THR A 114 -19.86 -70.30 30.39
CA THR A 114 -18.57 -70.29 29.67
C THR A 114 -18.79 -70.14 28.17
N GLN A 115 -17.75 -69.68 27.45
CA GLN A 115 -17.79 -69.60 25.98
C GLN A 115 -18.04 -70.98 25.36
N ARG A 116 -17.46 -72.04 25.95
CA ARG A 116 -17.68 -73.44 25.55
C ARG A 116 -19.14 -73.87 25.67
N TYR A 117 -19.85 -73.41 26.71
CA TYR A 117 -21.27 -73.71 26.88
C TYR A 117 -22.09 -73.22 25.67
N TYR A 118 -21.90 -71.97 25.25
CA TYR A 118 -22.59 -71.43 24.08
C TYR A 118 -22.10 -72.04 22.76
N ALA A 119 -20.80 -72.33 22.63
CA ALA A 119 -20.26 -73.03 21.46
C ALA A 119 -20.95 -74.39 21.24
N GLY A 120 -21.39 -75.06 22.31
CA GLY A 120 -22.14 -76.32 22.24
C GLY A 120 -23.42 -76.27 21.40
N ARG A 121 -23.98 -75.07 21.17
CA ARG A 121 -25.12 -74.87 20.25
C ARG A 121 -24.78 -75.22 18.80
N ALA A 122 -23.50 -75.18 18.43
CA ALA A 122 -23.01 -75.63 17.13
C ALA A 122 -22.90 -77.17 17.00
N ASN A 123 -23.46 -77.93 17.94
CA ASN A 123 -23.47 -79.39 17.91
C ASN A 123 -22.05 -79.95 17.77
N GLU A 124 -21.81 -80.88 16.84
CA GLU A 124 -20.49 -81.48 16.60
C GLU A 124 -19.44 -80.47 16.08
N ARG A 125 -19.88 -79.30 15.57
CA ARG A 125 -19.01 -78.23 15.09
C ARG A 125 -18.50 -77.31 16.20
N TRP A 126 -18.91 -77.51 17.46
CA TRP A 126 -18.53 -76.65 18.59
C TRP A 126 -17.00 -76.41 18.72
N PRO A 127 -16.08 -77.36 18.45
CA PRO A 127 -14.65 -77.09 18.56
C PRO A 127 -14.17 -76.07 17.53
N ILE A 128 -14.72 -76.13 16.31
CA ILE A 128 -14.35 -75.25 15.18
C ILE A 128 -14.88 -73.84 15.45
N VAL A 129 -16.14 -73.74 15.87
CA VAL A 129 -16.77 -72.45 16.20
C VAL A 129 -16.05 -71.77 17.38
N LEU A 130 -15.71 -72.52 18.42
CA LEU A 130 -15.00 -71.97 19.59
C LEU A 130 -13.60 -71.46 19.21
N GLU A 131 -12.84 -72.26 18.46
CA GLU A 131 -11.50 -71.87 18.00
C GLU A 131 -11.57 -70.63 17.10
N ARG A 132 -12.52 -70.61 16.15
CA ARG A 132 -12.70 -69.47 15.25
C ARG A 132 -13.12 -68.21 16.01
N ALA A 133 -13.98 -68.32 17.02
CA ALA A 133 -14.36 -67.17 17.85
C ALA A 133 -13.15 -66.59 18.61
N ASN A 134 -12.25 -67.43 19.11
CA ASN A 134 -11.02 -66.98 19.77
C ASN A 134 -10.05 -66.31 18.79
N GLN A 135 -9.96 -66.80 17.56
CA GLN A 135 -9.20 -66.13 16.50
C GLN A 135 -9.77 -64.75 16.18
N MET A 136 -11.11 -64.63 16.07
CA MET A 136 -11.77 -63.34 15.83
C MET A 136 -11.51 -62.34 16.97
N LEU A 137 -11.54 -62.79 18.23
CA LEU A 137 -11.24 -61.96 19.39
C LEU A 137 -9.77 -61.50 19.43
N ALA A 138 -8.84 -62.39 19.09
CA ALA A 138 -7.42 -62.06 18.99
C ALA A 138 -7.15 -61.05 17.86
N GLU A 139 -7.74 -61.27 16.70
CA GLU A 139 -7.65 -60.38 15.54
C GLU A 139 -8.26 -59.01 15.87
N ALA A 140 -9.48 -58.96 16.42
CA ALA A 140 -10.12 -57.73 16.86
C ALA A 140 -9.28 -56.98 17.91
N SER A 141 -8.64 -57.69 18.84
CA SER A 141 -7.77 -57.06 19.83
C SER A 141 -6.53 -56.41 19.21
N SER A 142 -6.03 -56.94 18.10
CA SER A 142 -4.85 -56.42 17.39
C SER A 142 -5.18 -55.35 16.35
N ALA A 143 -6.31 -55.47 15.65
CA ALA A 143 -6.61 -54.71 14.44
C ALA A 143 -7.72 -53.67 14.62
N ALA A 144 -8.56 -53.80 15.66
CA ALA A 144 -9.62 -52.83 15.91
C ALA A 144 -9.05 -51.42 16.15
N SER A 145 -9.83 -50.42 15.73
CA SER A 145 -9.46 -49.02 15.81
C SER A 145 -10.59 -48.20 16.42
N LYS A 146 -10.21 -47.19 17.19
CA LYS A 146 -11.11 -46.25 17.86
C LYS A 146 -11.54 -45.16 16.89
N SER A 147 -10.59 -44.67 16.10
CA SER A 147 -10.78 -43.61 15.13
C SER A 147 -9.74 -43.70 14.01
N VAL A 148 -9.97 -42.92 12.96
CA VAL A 148 -9.01 -42.61 11.90
C VAL A 148 -9.05 -41.10 11.68
N ALA A 149 -7.89 -40.50 11.42
CA ALA A 149 -7.74 -39.07 11.17
C ALA A 149 -6.86 -38.83 9.94
N ALA A 150 -7.18 -37.79 9.18
CA ALA A 150 -6.38 -37.32 8.07
C ALA A 150 -5.43 -36.22 8.54
N ALA A 151 -4.33 -36.08 7.84
CA ALA A 151 -3.46 -34.92 7.87
C ALA A 151 -3.15 -34.52 6.43
N ILE A 152 -2.90 -33.24 6.17
CA ILE A 152 -2.35 -32.81 4.89
C ILE A 152 -1.26 -31.79 5.12
N THR A 153 -0.13 -32.00 4.45
CA THR A 153 1.00 -31.06 4.44
C THR A 153 1.04 -30.38 3.08
N VAL A 154 1.26 -29.06 3.08
CA VAL A 154 1.46 -28.24 1.89
C VAL A 154 2.77 -27.49 2.09
N GLU A 155 3.67 -27.63 1.13
CA GLU A 155 4.94 -26.91 1.09
C GLU A 155 4.98 -26.10 -0.21
N LEU A 156 5.38 -24.84 -0.13
CA LEU A 156 5.49 -23.94 -1.27
C LEU A 156 6.87 -23.29 -1.27
N SER A 157 7.55 -23.34 -2.41
CA SER A 157 8.86 -22.72 -2.63
C SER A 157 8.71 -21.30 -3.14
N ASP A 158 9.81 -20.55 -3.11
CA ASP A 158 9.91 -19.18 -3.61
C ASP A 158 9.63 -19.03 -5.12
N ASP A 159 9.79 -20.10 -5.91
CA ASP A 159 9.44 -20.14 -7.33
C ASP A 159 7.94 -20.41 -7.60
N GLY A 160 7.11 -20.45 -6.56
CA GLY A 160 5.68 -20.74 -6.65
C GLY A 160 5.34 -22.21 -6.89
N LYS A 161 6.31 -23.13 -6.86
CA LYS A 161 6.06 -24.58 -6.94
C LYS A 161 6.12 -25.23 -5.57
N GLY A 162 5.34 -26.28 -5.40
CA GLY A 162 5.15 -26.92 -4.12
C GLY A 162 4.90 -28.41 -4.18
N LEU A 163 4.79 -29.01 -3.01
CA LEU A 163 4.38 -30.39 -2.80
C LEU A 163 3.21 -30.42 -1.84
N ILE A 164 2.24 -31.28 -2.14
CA ILE A 164 1.20 -31.66 -1.18
C ILE A 164 1.38 -33.12 -0.80
N ARG A 165 1.04 -33.45 0.45
CA ARG A 165 1.06 -34.82 0.95
C ARG A 165 -0.06 -35.03 1.95
N PRO A 166 -1.11 -35.79 1.60
CA PRO A 166 -2.07 -36.25 2.60
C PRO A 166 -1.54 -37.49 3.32
N ASP A 167 -1.77 -37.63 4.62
CA ASP A 167 -1.44 -38.81 5.42
C ASP A 167 -2.67 -39.26 6.21
N LEU A 168 -2.68 -40.53 6.65
CA LEU A 168 -3.71 -41.08 7.51
C LEU A 168 -3.09 -41.68 8.76
N THR A 169 -3.71 -41.43 9.91
CA THR A 169 -3.34 -42.03 11.19
C THR A 169 -4.55 -42.76 11.76
N VAL A 170 -4.36 -44.01 12.15
CA VAL A 170 -5.40 -44.82 12.81
C VAL A 170 -5.06 -44.98 14.28
N ASP A 171 -6.02 -44.71 15.17
CA ASP A 171 -5.87 -44.97 16.61
C ASP A 171 -6.30 -46.41 16.91
N ARG A 172 -5.33 -47.31 17.07
CA ARG A 172 -5.60 -48.74 17.30
C ARG A 172 -5.87 -49.01 18.78
N VAL A 173 -6.75 -49.98 19.03
CA VAL A 173 -6.97 -50.50 20.39
C VAL A 173 -5.65 -51.03 20.98
N ALA A 174 -4.87 -51.76 20.18
CA ALA A 174 -3.51 -52.13 20.52
C ALA A 174 -2.51 -51.13 19.94
N GLY A 175 -1.69 -50.50 20.78
CA GLY A 175 -0.55 -49.68 20.35
C GLY A 175 -0.84 -48.21 20.09
N GLY A 176 -2.11 -47.77 20.03
CA GLY A 176 -2.49 -46.37 19.88
C GLY A 176 -2.34 -45.83 18.44
N PRO A 177 -2.14 -44.50 18.28
CA PRO A 177 -2.04 -43.85 16.98
C PRO A 177 -0.87 -44.40 16.15
N THR A 178 -1.16 -44.84 14.92
CA THR A 178 -0.19 -45.38 13.97
C THR A 178 -0.47 -44.83 12.57
N THR A 179 0.55 -44.29 11.90
CA THR A 179 0.46 -43.86 10.50
C THR A 179 0.21 -45.05 9.59
N LEU A 180 -0.69 -44.88 8.62
CA LEU A 180 -1.02 -45.93 7.66
C LEU A 180 -0.06 -45.93 6.47
N GLU A 181 0.24 -47.13 5.99
CA GLU A 181 0.88 -47.37 4.69
C GLU A 181 0.03 -46.79 3.54
N PRO A 182 0.62 -46.50 2.37
CA PRO A 182 -0.01 -45.77 1.26
C PRO A 182 -1.00 -46.63 0.45
N THR A 183 -2.07 -47.09 1.10
CA THR A 183 -3.08 -48.01 0.54
C THR A 183 -4.44 -47.37 0.28
N HIS A 184 -4.70 -46.18 0.84
CA HIS A 184 -5.97 -45.48 0.73
C HIS A 184 -5.84 -44.29 -0.20
N VAL A 185 -6.89 -44.04 -0.98
CA VAL A 185 -6.95 -42.91 -1.92
C VAL A 185 -7.91 -41.88 -1.36
N GLY A 186 -7.46 -40.63 -1.29
CA GLY A 186 -8.25 -39.47 -0.89
C GLY A 186 -8.43 -38.51 -2.05
N THR A 187 -9.51 -37.74 -2.03
CA THR A 187 -9.73 -36.63 -2.95
C THR A 187 -9.08 -35.39 -2.36
N VAL A 188 -8.06 -34.85 -3.03
CA VAL A 188 -7.44 -33.58 -2.66
C VAL A 188 -8.00 -32.47 -3.52
N THR A 189 -8.41 -31.36 -2.91
CA THR A 189 -8.85 -30.13 -3.58
C THR A 189 -7.92 -28.98 -3.22
N LEU A 190 -7.57 -28.17 -4.22
CA LEU A 190 -6.70 -27.01 -4.09
C LEU A 190 -7.48 -25.73 -4.40
N ASP A 191 -7.17 -24.69 -3.66
CA ASP A 191 -7.53 -23.30 -3.93
C ASP A 191 -6.24 -22.47 -3.90
N GLY A 192 -6.06 -21.60 -4.90
CA GLY A 192 -4.80 -20.88 -5.12
C GLY A 192 -3.65 -21.69 -5.71
N ALA A 193 -3.86 -22.96 -6.10
CA ALA A 193 -2.88 -23.78 -6.80
C ALA A 193 -3.52 -24.80 -7.75
N VAL A 194 -2.73 -25.32 -8.67
CA VAL A 194 -3.10 -26.39 -9.61
C VAL A 194 -2.11 -27.55 -9.61
N PHE A 195 -2.59 -28.73 -9.98
CA PHE A 195 -1.77 -29.89 -10.29
C PHE A 195 -1.09 -29.75 -11.67
N ALA A 196 -0.19 -30.68 -12.00
CA ALA A 196 0.58 -30.66 -13.24
C ALA A 196 -0.28 -30.69 -14.52
N ASP A 197 -1.52 -31.19 -14.45
CA ASP A 197 -2.50 -31.20 -15.54
C ASP A 197 -3.38 -29.94 -15.60
N GLY A 198 -3.16 -28.98 -14.70
CA GLY A 198 -3.93 -27.74 -14.58
C GLY A 198 -5.23 -27.89 -13.78
N SER A 199 -5.54 -29.08 -13.25
CA SER A 199 -6.72 -29.28 -12.40
C SER A 199 -6.50 -28.76 -10.98
N THR A 200 -7.59 -28.49 -10.27
CA THR A 200 -7.58 -28.15 -8.83
C THR A 200 -8.02 -29.32 -7.95
N THR A 201 -8.25 -30.50 -8.53
CA THR A 201 -8.71 -31.68 -7.78
C THR A 201 -8.02 -32.93 -8.31
N ALA A 202 -7.48 -33.75 -7.42
CA ALA A 202 -6.83 -35.01 -7.78
C ALA A 202 -7.08 -36.11 -6.74
N LEU A 203 -7.00 -37.35 -7.19
CA LEU A 203 -6.99 -38.53 -6.32
C LEU A 203 -5.55 -38.83 -5.93
N VAL A 204 -5.25 -38.78 -4.63
CA VAL A 204 -3.88 -38.93 -4.10
C VAL A 204 -3.88 -40.03 -3.04
N ARG A 205 -2.87 -40.92 -3.07
CA ARG A 205 -2.74 -41.91 -2.00
C ARG A 205 -2.21 -41.27 -0.73
N ASN A 206 -2.66 -41.74 0.43
CA ASN A 206 -2.06 -41.32 1.69
C ASN A 206 -0.55 -41.62 1.67
N GLY A 207 0.28 -40.74 2.21
CA GLY A 207 1.73 -40.83 2.21
C GLY A 207 2.44 -40.51 0.88
N GLU A 208 1.70 -40.23 -0.20
CA GLU A 208 2.25 -39.82 -1.49
C GLU A 208 2.42 -38.29 -1.57
N SER A 209 3.56 -37.85 -2.07
CA SER A 209 3.83 -36.42 -2.33
C SER A 209 3.58 -36.11 -3.79
N VAL A 210 2.73 -35.11 -4.07
CA VAL A 210 2.33 -34.72 -5.44
C VAL A 210 2.71 -33.26 -5.69
N PRO A 211 3.32 -32.92 -6.85
CA PRO A 211 3.67 -31.55 -7.18
C PRO A 211 2.46 -30.69 -7.50
N VAL A 212 2.55 -29.43 -7.08
CA VAL A 212 1.57 -28.37 -7.34
C VAL A 212 2.27 -27.09 -7.77
N SER A 213 1.54 -26.19 -8.42
CA SER A 213 2.00 -24.84 -8.75
C SER A 213 0.95 -23.84 -8.30
N ALA A 214 1.37 -22.85 -7.51
CA ALA A 214 0.52 -21.77 -7.08
C ALA A 214 0.05 -20.94 -8.29
N THR A 215 -1.13 -20.35 -8.16
CA THR A 215 -1.79 -19.56 -9.19
C THR A 215 -2.19 -18.20 -8.63
N GLY A 216 -2.32 -17.21 -9.51
CA GLY A 216 -2.71 -15.86 -9.15
C GLY A 216 -1.60 -14.85 -9.43
N ASP A 217 -1.93 -13.58 -9.26
CA ASP A 217 -1.08 -12.43 -9.56
C ASP A 217 -0.89 -11.50 -8.34
N ALA A 218 -1.34 -11.90 -7.16
CA ALA A 218 -1.08 -11.16 -5.92
C ALA A 218 0.40 -11.28 -5.52
N ALA A 219 0.94 -10.30 -4.79
CA ALA A 219 2.31 -10.33 -4.29
C ALA A 219 2.49 -11.38 -3.19
N GLN A 220 1.38 -11.75 -2.53
CA GLN A 220 1.28 -12.84 -1.57
C GLN A 220 0.37 -13.93 -2.16
N LEU A 221 0.94 -15.12 -2.35
CA LEU A 221 0.22 -16.31 -2.76
C LEU A 221 -0.28 -17.04 -1.52
N THR A 222 -1.55 -17.44 -1.54
CA THR A 222 -2.14 -18.31 -0.51
C THR A 222 -2.61 -19.58 -1.18
N VAL A 223 -2.12 -20.73 -0.71
CA VAL A 223 -2.54 -22.05 -1.19
C VAL A 223 -3.28 -22.75 -0.07
N ASN A 224 -4.55 -23.06 -0.30
CA ASN A 224 -5.35 -23.88 0.59
C ASN A 224 -5.50 -25.26 -0.03
N ALA A 225 -5.16 -26.31 0.72
CA ALA A 225 -5.40 -27.69 0.32
C ALA A 225 -6.35 -28.35 1.31
N SER A 226 -7.31 -29.11 0.79
CA SER A 226 -8.18 -29.98 1.58
C SER A 226 -8.08 -31.40 1.07
N VAL A 227 -8.14 -32.37 1.97
CA VAL A 227 -8.24 -33.79 1.61
C VAL A 227 -9.46 -34.41 2.24
N GLU A 228 -10.11 -35.33 1.53
CA GLU A 228 -11.15 -36.18 2.06
C GLU A 228 -10.89 -37.64 1.68
N PHE A 229 -10.82 -38.50 2.69
CA PHE A 229 -10.84 -39.95 2.55
C PHE A 229 -12.21 -40.45 2.99
N VAL A 230 -12.82 -41.28 2.15
CA VAL A 230 -14.10 -41.94 2.43
C VAL A 230 -13.92 -43.45 2.42
N ASP A 231 -14.96 -44.18 2.82
CA ASP A 231 -14.98 -45.64 2.79
C ASP A 231 -13.86 -46.34 3.58
N LEU A 232 -13.41 -45.72 4.69
CA LEU A 232 -12.33 -46.26 5.51
C LEU A 232 -12.83 -47.37 6.45
N PRO A 233 -12.17 -48.55 6.49
CA PRO A 233 -12.58 -49.69 7.31
C PRO A 233 -12.17 -49.58 8.79
N TYR A 234 -12.11 -48.36 9.31
CA TYR A 234 -11.60 -48.04 10.65
C TYR A 234 -12.66 -47.43 11.55
N GLY A 235 -12.29 -47.26 12.80
CA GLY A 235 -13.15 -46.66 13.80
C GLY A 235 -14.14 -47.63 14.42
N ARG A 236 -14.80 -47.09 15.44
CA ARG A 236 -15.70 -47.80 16.35
C ARG A 236 -17.18 -47.59 16.05
N GLU A 237 -17.53 -46.95 14.94
CA GLU A 237 -18.94 -46.72 14.63
C GLU A 237 -19.67 -48.03 14.31
N THR A 238 -20.84 -48.19 14.92
CA THR A 238 -21.72 -49.35 14.77
C THR A 238 -23.17 -48.94 14.87
N THR A 239 -24.06 -49.77 14.33
CA THR A 239 -25.50 -49.63 14.52
C THR A 239 -26.01 -50.66 15.50
N VAL A 240 -26.79 -50.20 16.47
CA VAL A 240 -27.41 -51.03 17.51
C VAL A 240 -28.90 -50.85 17.48
N GLY A 241 -29.64 -51.96 17.50
CA GLY A 241 -31.10 -51.97 17.61
C GLY A 241 -31.56 -52.32 19.01
N ASN A 242 -32.49 -51.53 19.55
CA ASN A 242 -33.21 -51.81 20.78
C ASN A 242 -34.68 -52.17 20.50
N SER A 243 -35.21 -53.18 21.18
CA SER A 243 -36.59 -53.63 21.00
C SER A 243 -37.43 -53.29 22.23
N PRO A 244 -38.57 -52.58 22.09
CA PRO A 244 -39.51 -52.35 23.17
C PRO A 244 -40.10 -53.65 23.76
N ALA A 245 -40.07 -54.76 23.02
CA ALA A 245 -40.54 -56.06 23.48
C ALA A 245 -39.58 -56.75 24.46
N GLY A 246 -38.41 -56.15 24.74
CA GLY A 246 -37.40 -56.70 25.66
C GLY A 246 -36.61 -57.88 25.10
N SER A 247 -36.69 -58.13 23.78
CA SER A 247 -35.81 -59.07 23.08
C SER A 247 -34.36 -58.57 23.07
N GLN A 248 -33.41 -59.47 22.83
CA GLN A 248 -31.99 -59.12 22.84
C GLN A 248 -31.68 -58.00 21.84
N MET A 249 -30.83 -57.05 22.24
CA MET A 249 -30.33 -56.00 21.36
C MET A 249 -29.54 -56.60 20.20
N ILE A 250 -29.60 -55.94 19.04
CA ILE A 250 -28.91 -56.36 17.82
C ILE A 250 -27.77 -55.40 17.47
N LEU A 251 -26.71 -55.91 16.87
CA LEU A 251 -25.51 -55.19 16.42
C LEU A 251 -25.23 -55.56 14.96
N PHE A 252 -25.04 -54.55 14.12
CA PHE A 252 -24.59 -54.72 12.75
C PHE A 252 -23.73 -53.54 12.31
N SER A 253 -22.91 -53.75 11.29
CA SER A 253 -22.22 -52.65 10.61
C SER A 253 -23.25 -51.96 9.73
N GLY A 254 -23.69 -50.75 10.10
CA GLY A 254 -24.68 -49.97 9.34
C GLY A 254 -24.18 -49.45 7.99
N GLY A 255 -23.21 -50.11 7.36
CA GLY A 255 -22.56 -49.64 6.14
C GLY A 255 -21.69 -48.38 6.31
N VAL A 256 -21.51 -47.90 7.55
CA VAL A 256 -20.76 -46.67 7.82
C VAL A 256 -19.28 -46.99 7.84
N ALA A 257 -18.66 -46.86 6.68
CA ALA A 257 -17.23 -46.75 6.58
C ALA A 257 -16.84 -45.33 6.99
N ALA A 258 -15.79 -45.21 7.80
CA ALA A 258 -15.38 -43.93 8.35
C ALA A 258 -14.90 -43.00 7.23
N SER A 259 -15.06 -41.70 7.43
CA SER A 259 -14.38 -40.68 6.63
C SER A 259 -13.38 -39.92 7.49
N ALA A 260 -12.38 -39.34 6.85
CA ALA A 260 -11.40 -38.48 7.47
C ALA A 260 -11.05 -37.35 6.50
N SER A 261 -11.11 -36.11 6.98
CA SER A 261 -10.75 -34.93 6.20
C SER A 261 -9.89 -33.98 7.01
N GLU A 262 -9.09 -33.19 6.30
CA GLU A 262 -8.23 -32.17 6.90
C GLU A 262 -8.02 -31.04 5.88
N THR A 263 -7.71 -29.84 6.38
CA THR A 263 -7.28 -28.72 5.55
C THR A 263 -5.94 -28.17 6.04
N ALA A 264 -5.14 -27.66 5.11
CA ALA A 264 -3.93 -26.92 5.40
C ALA A 264 -3.83 -25.70 4.49
N SER A 265 -3.14 -24.67 4.98
CA SER A 265 -2.92 -23.43 4.25
C SER A 265 -1.45 -23.03 4.39
N VAL A 266 -0.88 -22.52 3.31
CA VAL A 266 0.46 -21.94 3.30
C VAL A 266 0.43 -20.63 2.52
N GLU A 267 1.23 -19.68 2.97
CA GLU A 267 1.42 -18.40 2.30
C GLU A 267 2.87 -18.28 1.86
N GLN A 268 3.10 -17.69 0.68
CA GLN A 268 4.43 -17.45 0.14
C GLN A 268 4.44 -16.18 -0.71
N LEU A 269 5.61 -15.53 -0.82
CA LEU A 269 5.78 -14.44 -1.76
C LEU A 269 5.69 -14.92 -3.21
N SER A 270 5.03 -14.13 -4.04
CA SER A 270 4.96 -14.42 -5.48
C SER A 270 6.30 -14.16 -6.17
N PRO A 271 6.74 -15.07 -7.06
CA PRO A 271 7.94 -14.88 -7.87
C PRO A 271 7.73 -13.91 -9.04
N LEU A 272 6.48 -13.53 -9.33
CA LEU A 272 6.18 -12.73 -10.51
C LEU A 272 6.79 -11.32 -10.41
N PRO A 273 7.26 -10.75 -11.52
CA PRO A 273 7.65 -9.35 -11.58
C PRO A 273 6.41 -8.43 -11.51
N PHE A 274 6.63 -7.17 -11.13
CA PHE A 274 5.62 -6.12 -11.22
C PHE A 274 6.13 -4.95 -12.05
N GLN A 275 5.20 -4.23 -12.67
CA GLN A 275 5.52 -3.10 -13.53
C GLN A 275 5.08 -1.80 -12.85
N PRO A 276 6.02 -0.99 -12.32
CA PRO A 276 5.67 0.28 -11.72
C PRO A 276 5.14 1.26 -12.79
N THR A 277 4.36 2.22 -12.32
CA THR A 277 3.89 3.39 -13.07
C THR A 277 4.01 4.62 -12.18
N VAL A 278 4.41 5.74 -12.78
CA VAL A 278 4.48 7.03 -12.08
C VAL A 278 3.59 8.02 -12.83
N SER A 279 2.83 8.80 -12.07
CA SER A 279 2.11 9.98 -12.53
C SER A 279 2.52 11.13 -11.65
N THR A 280 2.79 12.27 -12.24
CA THR A 280 3.37 13.43 -11.56
C THR A 280 2.46 14.65 -11.69
N ILE A 281 2.74 15.70 -10.92
CA ILE A 281 2.11 17.04 -11.01
C ILE A 281 3.12 18.05 -10.44
N THR A 282 3.58 18.99 -11.26
CA THR A 282 4.47 20.08 -10.80
C THR A 282 3.77 20.97 -9.76
N SER A 283 4.54 21.51 -8.80
CA SER A 283 4.00 22.39 -7.76
C SER A 283 3.39 23.67 -8.30
N ASP A 284 3.94 24.18 -9.40
CA ASP A 284 3.57 25.48 -9.99
C ASP A 284 3.59 25.39 -11.52
N THR A 285 2.46 25.66 -12.18
CA THR A 285 2.40 25.70 -13.66
C THR A 285 2.90 27.03 -14.23
N VAL A 286 2.94 28.08 -13.41
CA VAL A 286 3.55 29.38 -13.70
C VAL A 286 4.35 29.83 -12.48
N ALA A 287 5.60 30.24 -12.67
CA ALA A 287 6.50 30.60 -11.58
C ALA A 287 7.40 31.79 -11.96
N GLU A 288 8.09 32.35 -10.96
CA GLU A 288 9.11 33.39 -11.15
C GLU A 288 10.52 32.79 -11.19
N THR A 289 11.48 33.52 -11.76
CA THR A 289 12.90 33.13 -11.73
C THR A 289 13.37 33.00 -10.27
N GLY A 290 14.12 31.94 -9.96
CA GLY A 290 14.57 31.61 -8.60
C GLY A 290 13.54 30.83 -7.76
N THR A 291 12.34 30.54 -8.28
CA THR A 291 11.37 29.67 -7.61
C THR A 291 11.90 28.24 -7.53
N VAL A 292 11.75 27.59 -6.38
CA VAL A 292 12.05 26.16 -6.21
C VAL A 292 10.78 25.36 -6.49
N VAL A 293 10.73 24.69 -7.64
CA VAL A 293 9.62 23.82 -8.01
C VAL A 293 9.85 22.40 -7.52
N THR A 294 8.80 21.75 -7.05
CA THR A 294 8.78 20.34 -6.67
C THR A 294 7.79 19.60 -7.55
N ASP A 295 7.78 18.29 -7.45
CA ASP A 295 6.82 17.44 -8.13
C ASP A 295 6.10 16.52 -7.13
N GLN A 296 4.80 16.32 -7.33
CA GLN A 296 3.98 15.37 -6.60
C GLN A 296 3.92 14.04 -7.36
N VAL A 297 4.73 13.08 -6.93
CA VAL A 297 4.84 11.75 -7.54
C VAL A 297 3.79 10.80 -6.96
N THR A 298 2.90 10.29 -7.81
CA THR A 298 1.99 9.19 -7.50
C THR A 298 2.48 7.90 -8.14
N LEU A 299 2.90 6.97 -7.29
CA LEU A 299 3.42 5.66 -7.66
C LEU A 299 2.31 4.61 -7.63
N GLY A 300 2.21 3.82 -8.69
CA GLY A 300 1.24 2.73 -8.84
C GLY A 300 1.83 1.54 -9.57
N VAL A 301 0.99 0.53 -9.82
CA VAL A 301 1.35 -0.68 -10.56
C VAL A 301 0.46 -0.81 -11.78
N ARG A 302 1.03 -1.32 -12.88
CA ARG A 302 0.29 -1.72 -14.08
C ARG A 302 0.12 -3.24 -14.08
N PRO A 303 -1.11 -3.76 -13.87
CA PRO A 303 -1.41 -5.17 -14.04
C PRO A 303 -1.21 -5.62 -15.49
N GLY A 304 -0.94 -6.91 -15.67
CA GLY A 304 -0.79 -7.53 -16.98
C GLY A 304 -0.53 -9.03 -16.90
N GLU A 305 -0.59 -9.72 -18.04
CA GLU A 305 -0.26 -11.14 -18.11
C GLU A 305 1.18 -11.39 -17.66
N GLY A 306 1.38 -12.32 -16.71
CA GLY A 306 2.69 -12.63 -16.14
C GLY A 306 3.26 -11.56 -15.21
N LEU A 307 2.48 -10.55 -14.84
CA LEU A 307 2.84 -9.51 -13.88
C LEU A 307 1.99 -9.63 -12.62
N LEU A 308 2.49 -9.09 -11.51
CA LEU A 308 1.68 -8.87 -10.33
C LEU A 308 0.58 -7.84 -10.60
N SER A 309 -0.60 -8.07 -10.03
CA SER A 309 -1.72 -7.11 -10.01
C SER A 309 -1.54 -6.02 -8.95
N GLU A 310 -0.64 -6.24 -7.99
CA GLU A 310 -0.28 -5.32 -6.91
C GLU A 310 1.24 -5.10 -6.83
N TRP A 311 1.66 -4.22 -5.92
CA TRP A 311 3.08 -3.93 -5.71
C TRP A 311 3.82 -5.15 -5.14
N GLY A 312 5.00 -5.45 -5.68
CA GLY A 312 5.80 -6.58 -5.22
C GLY A 312 6.23 -6.45 -3.77
N ARG A 313 6.37 -7.58 -3.09
CA ARG A 313 6.91 -7.68 -1.72
C ARG A 313 8.18 -8.50 -1.68
N TYR A 314 9.02 -8.30 -0.67
CA TYR A 314 10.22 -9.10 -0.39
C TYR A 314 10.28 -9.48 1.09
N ASP A 315 10.99 -10.55 1.41
CA ASP A 315 11.21 -10.97 2.79
C ASP A 315 12.35 -10.17 3.41
N ASP A 316 12.04 -9.41 4.44
CA ASP A 316 12.99 -8.73 5.31
C ASP A 316 12.94 -9.38 6.69
N ALA A 317 13.82 -10.36 6.91
CA ALA A 317 13.94 -11.09 8.17
C ALA A 317 12.61 -11.66 8.70
N GLY A 318 11.81 -12.26 7.82
CA GLY A 318 10.50 -12.83 8.13
C GLY A 318 9.34 -11.83 8.12
N THR A 319 9.56 -10.58 7.71
CA THR A 319 8.52 -9.58 7.49
C THR A 319 8.42 -9.22 6.02
N TRP A 320 7.22 -9.31 5.44
CA TRP A 320 7.02 -9.01 4.01
C TRP A 320 6.80 -7.52 3.76
N ARG A 321 7.83 -6.85 3.24
CA ARG A 321 7.82 -5.42 2.94
C ARG A 321 7.64 -5.15 1.45
N PRO A 322 7.10 -3.99 1.05
CA PRO A 322 7.09 -3.55 -0.34
C PRO A 322 8.51 -3.49 -0.91
N VAL A 323 8.70 -3.93 -2.16
CA VAL A 323 9.98 -3.80 -2.86
C VAL A 323 10.32 -2.32 -3.01
N PRO A 324 11.50 -1.86 -2.54
CA PRO A 324 11.88 -0.46 -2.65
C PRO A 324 12.24 -0.09 -4.09
N VAL A 325 11.89 1.12 -4.49
CA VAL A 325 12.25 1.68 -5.80
C VAL A 325 12.77 3.10 -5.64
N THR A 326 13.67 3.51 -6.53
CA THR A 326 14.10 4.90 -6.64
C THR A 326 13.47 5.51 -7.88
N VAL A 327 12.74 6.62 -7.70
CA VAL A 327 12.24 7.44 -8.80
C VAL A 327 13.25 8.55 -9.03
N ARG A 328 13.88 8.56 -10.21
CA ARG A 328 14.79 9.64 -10.64
C ARG A 328 14.00 10.65 -11.44
N SER A 329 13.91 11.88 -10.95
CA SER A 329 13.20 12.98 -11.60
C SER A 329 14.20 14.01 -12.11
N ARG A 330 14.03 14.46 -13.35
CA ARG A 330 14.86 15.49 -13.99
C ARG A 330 13.98 16.64 -14.43
N LEU A 331 14.39 17.86 -14.11
CA LEU A 331 13.75 19.05 -14.63
C LEU A 331 14.48 19.48 -15.90
N LEU A 332 13.82 19.33 -17.05
CA LEU A 332 14.35 19.71 -18.35
C LEU A 332 13.91 21.12 -18.73
N GLY A 333 14.81 21.92 -19.28
CA GLY A 333 14.59 23.32 -19.66
C GLY A 333 15.77 24.24 -19.31
N PRO A 334 15.68 25.56 -19.56
CA PRO A 334 14.54 26.23 -20.19
C PRO A 334 14.40 25.90 -21.69
N PHE A 335 13.17 25.67 -22.14
CA PHE A 335 12.80 25.69 -23.55
C PHE A 335 12.23 27.06 -23.93
N LEU A 336 12.54 27.52 -25.14
CA LEU A 336 12.06 28.82 -25.65
C LEU A 336 10.59 28.79 -26.07
N ALA A 337 10.09 27.62 -26.47
CA ALA A 337 8.71 27.44 -26.90
C ALA A 337 7.97 26.44 -26.00
N PRO A 338 6.62 26.48 -25.96
CA PRO A 338 5.84 25.48 -25.27
C PRO A 338 6.24 24.06 -25.65
N VAL A 339 6.45 23.21 -24.65
CA VAL A 339 6.85 21.82 -24.86
C VAL A 339 5.73 21.04 -25.54
N THR A 340 6.05 20.33 -26.61
CA THR A 340 5.08 19.46 -27.31
C THR A 340 5.11 18.06 -26.71
N PRO A 341 3.96 17.48 -26.31
CA PRO A 341 3.92 16.13 -25.75
C PRO A 341 4.50 15.08 -26.71
N ALA A 342 5.35 14.20 -26.18
CA ALA A 342 5.97 13.12 -26.94
C ALA A 342 6.20 11.87 -26.06
N ALA A 343 6.37 10.71 -26.70
CA ALA A 343 6.66 9.47 -25.95
C ALA A 343 8.12 9.38 -25.46
N GLU A 344 9.04 10.03 -26.17
CA GLU A 344 10.47 10.02 -25.86
C GLU A 344 10.96 11.43 -25.56
N TRP A 345 12.00 11.53 -24.72
CA TRP A 345 12.63 12.80 -24.37
C TRP A 345 13.63 13.19 -25.47
N PRO A 346 13.79 14.48 -25.80
CA PRO A 346 14.85 14.93 -26.69
C PRO A 346 16.24 14.64 -26.09
N ASP A 347 17.16 14.08 -26.88
CA ASP A 347 18.51 13.71 -26.42
C ASP A 347 19.35 14.93 -26.00
N ASP A 348 19.09 16.08 -26.60
CA ASP A 348 19.76 17.36 -26.37
C ASP A 348 18.96 18.32 -25.48
N ALA A 349 17.92 17.81 -24.79
CA ALA A 349 17.14 18.61 -23.85
C ALA A 349 18.03 19.23 -22.76
N PRO A 350 17.99 20.57 -22.56
CA PRO A 350 18.65 21.22 -21.45
C PRO A 350 18.17 20.63 -20.12
N SER A 351 19.06 20.48 -19.14
CA SER A 351 18.76 19.88 -17.84
C SER A 351 19.13 20.87 -16.74
N VAL A 352 18.15 21.26 -15.92
CA VAL A 352 18.36 22.15 -14.77
C VAL A 352 18.92 21.36 -13.59
N CYS A 353 18.29 20.23 -13.29
CA CYS A 353 18.63 19.41 -12.13
C CYS A 353 18.24 17.93 -12.35
N GLU A 354 18.75 17.08 -11.47
CA GLU A 354 18.27 15.71 -11.26
C GLU A 354 18.14 15.48 -9.76
N VAL A 355 17.02 14.88 -9.34
CA VAL A 355 16.72 14.53 -7.96
C VAL A 355 16.27 13.07 -7.89
N ALA A 356 16.52 12.42 -6.75
CA ALA A 356 16.13 11.05 -6.51
C ALA A 356 15.16 10.98 -5.31
N LEU A 357 14.10 10.20 -5.47
CA LEU A 357 13.13 9.88 -4.43
C LEU A 357 13.19 8.38 -4.15
N ASP A 358 13.69 8.01 -2.97
CA ASP A 358 13.72 6.63 -2.51
C ASP A 358 12.40 6.26 -1.84
N VAL A 359 11.69 5.29 -2.41
CA VAL A 359 10.36 4.84 -1.95
C VAL A 359 10.47 3.44 -1.35
N SER A 360 10.36 3.34 -0.03
CA SER A 360 10.38 2.06 0.71
C SER A 360 8.99 1.51 1.04
N ASP A 361 7.97 2.35 1.05
CA ASP A 361 6.62 2.00 1.52
C ASP A 361 5.70 1.51 0.39
N GLY A 362 6.21 1.48 -0.85
CA GLY A 362 5.49 1.01 -2.03
C GLY A 362 4.59 2.09 -2.66
N PRO A 363 3.45 1.72 -3.27
CA PRO A 363 2.62 2.65 -4.03
C PRO A 363 2.00 3.70 -3.11
N GLY A 364 1.86 4.92 -3.62
CA GLY A 364 1.42 6.07 -2.83
C GLY A 364 1.79 7.40 -3.47
N THR A 365 1.54 8.49 -2.75
CA THR A 365 1.87 9.85 -3.19
C THR A 365 3.03 10.40 -2.37
N TYR A 366 4.00 10.97 -3.06
CA TYR A 366 5.26 11.47 -2.53
C TYR A 366 5.56 12.86 -3.12
N SER A 367 6.55 13.54 -2.57
CA SER A 367 7.04 14.81 -3.09
C SER A 367 8.53 14.72 -3.35
N THR A 368 8.97 15.17 -4.53
CA THR A 368 10.38 15.21 -4.89
C THR A 368 11.11 16.33 -4.15
N PRO A 369 12.45 16.21 -3.97
CA PRO A 369 13.27 17.38 -3.69
C PRO A 369 13.10 18.45 -4.78
N GLY A 370 13.14 19.72 -4.42
CA GLY A 370 12.88 20.80 -5.35
C GLY A 370 14.08 21.25 -6.18
N CYS A 371 13.80 21.91 -7.31
CA CYS A 371 14.78 22.50 -8.21
C CYS A 371 14.51 23.98 -8.46
N GLU A 372 15.56 24.79 -8.39
CA GLU A 372 15.49 26.23 -8.61
C GLU A 372 15.45 26.56 -10.11
N LEU A 373 14.49 27.38 -10.53
CA LEU A 373 14.31 27.80 -11.93
C LEU A 373 15.31 28.91 -12.29
N PRO A 374 16.24 28.68 -13.24
CA PRO A 374 17.35 29.61 -13.50
C PRO A 374 16.97 30.86 -14.29
N GLY A 375 15.83 30.89 -14.99
CA GLY A 375 15.42 32.02 -15.82
C GLY A 375 14.11 31.81 -16.57
N GLY A 376 13.80 32.71 -17.50
CA GLY A 376 12.61 32.61 -18.36
C GLY A 376 12.63 31.38 -19.28
N GLY A 377 11.49 30.72 -19.42
CA GLY A 377 11.36 29.53 -20.25
C GLY A 377 10.28 28.54 -19.80
N TYR A 378 10.09 27.51 -20.59
CA TYR A 378 9.30 26.34 -20.23
C TYR A 378 10.20 25.26 -19.63
N TYR A 379 9.74 24.62 -18.56
CA TYR A 379 10.43 23.55 -17.87
C TYR A 379 9.50 22.37 -17.73
N THR A 380 9.97 21.14 -17.98
CA THR A 380 9.16 19.93 -17.84
C THR A 380 9.86 18.88 -16.99
N TRP A 381 9.14 18.33 -16.02
CA TRP A 381 9.60 17.18 -15.25
C TRP A 381 9.52 15.90 -16.09
N VAL A 382 10.54 15.04 -15.95
CA VAL A 382 10.56 13.69 -16.49
C VAL A 382 11.15 12.70 -15.49
N GLU A 383 10.69 11.46 -15.50
CA GLU A 383 10.95 10.49 -14.44
C GLU A 383 11.34 9.12 -15.00
N THR A 384 12.20 8.42 -14.26
CA THR A 384 12.58 7.03 -14.54
C THR A 384 12.61 6.20 -13.28
N ILE A 385 12.37 4.90 -13.46
CA ILE A 385 12.68 3.85 -12.49
C ILE A 385 13.58 2.84 -13.21
N ASP A 386 14.80 2.67 -12.68
CA ASP A 386 15.74 1.65 -13.13
C ASP A 386 15.81 0.53 -12.08
N PRO A 387 15.54 -0.74 -12.44
CA PRO A 387 15.61 -1.86 -11.50
C PRO A 387 16.97 -1.98 -10.81
N SER A 388 18.06 -1.52 -11.43
CA SER A 388 19.41 -1.58 -10.86
C SER A 388 19.59 -0.72 -9.60
N ASP A 389 18.74 0.29 -9.38
CA ASP A 389 18.70 1.07 -8.14
C ASP A 389 18.10 0.28 -6.96
N THR A 390 17.31 -0.77 -7.22
CA THR A 390 16.79 -1.67 -6.18
C THR A 390 17.88 -2.67 -5.72
N PRO A 391 18.06 -2.92 -4.42
CA PRO A 391 18.97 -3.96 -3.92
C PRO A 391 18.59 -5.36 -4.42
N VAL A 392 19.57 -6.23 -4.64
CA VAL A 392 19.34 -7.60 -5.18
C VAL A 392 18.47 -8.41 -4.22
N GLU A 393 18.83 -8.38 -2.94
CA GLU A 393 18.12 -9.02 -1.84
C GLU A 393 16.69 -8.49 -1.65
N ALA A 394 16.43 -7.26 -2.08
CA ALA A 394 15.12 -6.63 -1.99
C ALA A 394 14.22 -6.93 -3.21
N GLY A 395 14.68 -7.74 -4.16
CA GLY A 395 13.88 -8.18 -5.31
C GLY A 395 14.09 -7.40 -6.60
N ARG A 396 15.29 -6.87 -6.85
CA ARG A 396 15.70 -6.21 -8.10
C ARG A 396 15.12 -6.84 -9.36
N ASP A 397 15.26 -8.16 -9.52
CA ASP A 397 14.90 -8.88 -10.74
C ASP A 397 13.37 -8.92 -10.99
N ARG A 398 12.57 -8.48 -10.02
CA ARG A 398 11.10 -8.42 -10.10
C ARG A 398 10.59 -7.01 -10.40
N VAL A 399 11.44 -6.00 -10.43
CA VAL A 399 11.03 -4.62 -10.75
C VAL A 399 11.13 -4.40 -12.26
N GLY A 400 10.04 -3.99 -12.89
CA GLY A 400 10.06 -3.52 -14.28
C GLY A 400 10.65 -2.11 -14.38
N SER A 401 11.45 -1.84 -15.41
CA SER A 401 11.88 -0.47 -15.73
C SER A 401 10.69 0.39 -16.14
N TRP A 402 10.73 1.68 -15.84
CA TRP A 402 9.70 2.62 -16.27
C TRP A 402 10.31 3.98 -16.64
N ARG A 403 9.67 4.67 -17.59
CA ARG A 403 10.06 6.00 -18.06
C ARG A 403 8.81 6.81 -18.37
N SER A 404 8.78 8.07 -17.97
CA SER A 404 7.66 8.97 -18.25
C SER A 404 7.65 9.45 -19.70
N PRO A 405 6.47 9.81 -20.25
CA PRO A 405 6.39 10.58 -21.49
C PRO A 405 6.96 12.01 -21.28
N PHE A 406 7.31 12.68 -22.37
CA PHE A 406 7.82 14.05 -22.38
C PHE A 406 6.69 15.07 -22.54
N GLY A 407 6.84 16.25 -21.90
CA GLY A 407 6.02 17.42 -22.19
C GLY A 407 4.55 17.29 -21.78
N VAL A 408 4.27 16.55 -20.71
CA VAL A 408 2.91 16.48 -20.14
C VAL A 408 2.57 17.83 -19.50
N ALA A 409 1.37 18.35 -19.76
CA ALA A 409 1.00 19.70 -19.36
C ALA A 409 0.99 19.92 -17.83
N THR A 410 0.60 18.90 -17.06
CA THR A 410 0.67 18.94 -15.58
C THR A 410 2.10 18.93 -15.05
N GLU A 411 3.07 18.61 -15.91
CA GLU A 411 4.49 18.53 -15.59
C GLU A 411 5.26 19.75 -16.07
N THR A 412 4.58 20.72 -16.66
CA THR A 412 5.22 21.86 -17.30
C THR A 412 5.02 23.13 -16.48
N THR A 413 6.14 23.77 -16.12
CA THR A 413 6.18 25.09 -15.49
C THR A 413 6.62 26.13 -16.52
N PHE A 414 5.90 27.23 -16.61
CA PHE A 414 6.30 28.40 -17.39
C PHE A 414 6.86 29.51 -16.49
N VAL A 415 8.03 30.04 -16.85
CA VAL A 415 8.61 31.24 -16.23
C VAL A 415 8.62 32.35 -17.28
N PRO A 416 7.87 33.45 -17.07
CA PRO A 416 7.92 34.61 -17.96
C PRO A 416 9.34 35.18 -18.06
N TRP A 417 9.73 35.66 -19.25
CA TRP A 417 11.01 36.33 -19.44
C TRP A 417 10.96 37.72 -18.83
N THR A 418 11.99 38.05 -18.05
CA THR A 418 12.14 39.38 -17.45
C THR A 418 13.46 39.97 -17.94
N PRO A 419 13.46 40.75 -19.05
CA PRO A 419 14.69 41.34 -19.56
C PRO A 419 15.23 42.34 -18.54
N THR A 420 16.56 42.46 -18.47
CA THR A 420 17.19 43.53 -17.70
C THR A 420 17.47 44.71 -18.63
N ILE A 421 16.93 45.87 -18.30
CA ILE A 421 17.17 47.12 -19.01
C ILE A 421 17.94 48.07 -18.09
N SER A 422 19.06 48.57 -18.59
CA SER A 422 19.82 49.65 -17.96
C SER A 422 19.83 50.84 -18.92
N THR A 423 19.62 52.03 -18.39
CA THR A 423 19.55 53.26 -19.18
C THR A 423 20.70 54.20 -18.81
N VAL A 424 21.04 55.15 -19.70
CA VAL A 424 22.07 56.17 -19.49
C VAL A 424 21.73 57.41 -20.34
N VAL A 425 21.71 58.59 -19.74
CA VAL A 425 21.53 59.84 -20.47
C VAL A 425 22.75 60.20 -21.32
N SER A 426 22.53 60.73 -22.52
CA SER A 426 23.61 61.11 -23.46
C SER A 426 24.60 62.12 -22.86
N ASP A 427 24.09 63.10 -22.10
CA ASP A 427 24.86 64.19 -21.52
C ASP A 427 24.32 64.60 -20.15
N ALA A 428 25.16 64.51 -19.11
CA ALA A 428 24.78 64.85 -17.74
C ALA A 428 24.66 66.37 -17.50
N GLU A 429 25.34 67.19 -18.31
CA GLU A 429 25.26 68.66 -18.25
C GLU A 429 25.19 69.25 -19.64
N ILE A 430 24.19 70.10 -19.88
CA ILE A 430 23.97 70.74 -21.18
C ILE A 430 23.64 72.22 -21.04
N ASP A 431 23.85 72.98 -22.11
CA ASP A 431 23.39 74.36 -22.22
C ASP A 431 21.92 74.42 -22.68
N PRO A 432 21.16 75.47 -22.33
CA PRO A 432 19.78 75.64 -22.80
C PRO A 432 19.66 75.54 -24.33
N GLY A 433 18.70 74.74 -24.78
CA GLY A 433 18.42 74.48 -26.20
C GLY A 433 19.22 73.32 -26.81
N ALA A 434 20.19 72.75 -26.07
CA ALA A 434 20.78 71.46 -26.42
C ALA A 434 19.78 70.33 -26.15
N CYS A 435 19.98 69.19 -26.82
CA CYS A 435 19.11 68.04 -26.68
C CYS A 435 19.82 66.89 -25.95
N VAL A 436 19.03 66.08 -25.23
CA VAL A 436 19.47 64.84 -24.58
C VAL A 436 18.68 63.67 -25.12
N SER A 437 19.32 62.52 -25.24
CA SER A 437 18.67 61.23 -25.48
C SER A 437 18.99 60.26 -24.36
N ASP A 438 18.28 59.15 -24.35
CA ASP A 438 18.46 58.04 -23.42
C ASP A 438 18.99 56.82 -24.19
N GLU A 439 20.03 56.17 -23.66
CA GLU A 439 20.64 54.97 -24.21
C GLU A 439 20.23 53.76 -23.35
N LEU A 440 19.44 52.85 -23.91
CA LEU A 440 18.94 51.64 -23.26
C LEU A 440 19.81 50.45 -23.67
N THR A 441 20.39 49.75 -22.70
CA THR A 441 21.05 48.44 -22.90
C THR A 441 20.15 47.34 -22.35
N VAL A 442 19.74 46.43 -23.24
CA VAL A 442 18.83 45.31 -22.98
C VAL A 442 19.61 44.00 -22.99
N VAL A 443 19.39 43.17 -21.97
CA VAL A 443 19.91 41.79 -21.87
C VAL A 443 18.81 40.84 -21.41
N ASP A 444 18.93 39.56 -21.78
CA ASP A 444 18.01 38.47 -21.43
C ASP A 444 16.58 38.65 -21.96
N LEU A 445 16.42 39.36 -23.09
CA LEU A 445 15.16 39.40 -23.83
C LEU A 445 14.93 38.05 -24.52
N HIS A 446 13.68 37.61 -24.56
CA HIS A 446 13.33 36.41 -25.32
C HIS A 446 13.65 36.61 -26.82
N PRO A 447 14.37 35.68 -27.48
CA PRO A 447 14.93 35.90 -28.81
C PRO A 447 13.88 36.00 -29.92
N ASP A 448 12.67 35.45 -29.71
CA ASP A 448 11.60 35.41 -30.70
C ASP A 448 10.32 36.13 -30.23
N VAL A 449 10.43 37.27 -29.51
CA VAL A 449 9.23 38.04 -29.13
C VAL A 449 8.56 38.63 -30.39
N PRO A 450 7.35 38.20 -30.77
CA PRO A 450 6.71 38.70 -31.99
C PRO A 450 6.39 40.19 -31.87
N GLY A 451 6.95 41.00 -32.78
CA GLY A 451 6.74 42.45 -32.81
C GLY A 451 7.60 43.25 -31.83
N GLY A 452 8.46 42.58 -31.05
CA GLY A 452 9.28 43.22 -30.01
C GLY A 452 8.47 43.67 -28.78
N VAL A 453 9.14 44.41 -27.91
CA VAL A 453 8.57 45.04 -26.71
C VAL A 453 8.74 46.55 -26.85
N ASP A 454 7.67 47.33 -26.64
CA ASP A 454 7.76 48.78 -26.66
C ASP A 454 8.16 49.30 -25.28
N VAL A 455 9.31 49.99 -25.20
CA VAL A 455 9.78 50.65 -23.98
C VAL A 455 9.58 52.15 -24.13
N GLU A 456 8.73 52.73 -23.29
CA GLU A 456 8.52 54.17 -23.16
C GLU A 456 9.56 54.75 -22.20
N SER A 457 10.44 55.61 -22.69
CA SER A 457 11.32 56.46 -21.89
C SER A 457 10.65 57.82 -21.68
N VAL A 458 10.54 58.24 -20.42
CA VAL A 458 9.81 59.43 -19.98
C VAL A 458 10.78 60.40 -19.30
N LEU A 459 10.94 61.57 -19.91
CA LEU A 459 11.80 62.63 -19.37
C LEU A 459 10.98 63.56 -18.47
N VAL A 460 11.37 63.64 -17.20
CA VAL A 460 10.65 64.41 -16.17
C VAL A 460 11.51 65.56 -15.66
N GLY A 461 10.96 66.77 -15.60
CA GLY A 461 11.61 67.98 -15.10
C GLY A 461 11.02 69.28 -15.68
N PRO A 462 11.70 70.44 -15.52
CA PRO A 462 12.87 70.63 -14.67
C PRO A 462 12.50 70.58 -13.18
N PHE A 463 13.33 69.91 -12.39
CA PHE A 463 13.31 70.00 -10.94
C PHE A 463 14.17 71.18 -10.49
N ALA A 464 13.62 72.02 -9.62
CA ALA A 464 14.35 73.16 -9.04
C ALA A 464 15.47 72.72 -8.08
N GLU A 465 15.23 71.62 -7.37
CA GLU A 465 16.23 70.90 -6.59
C GLU A 465 16.30 69.48 -7.14
N ALA A 466 17.52 69.00 -7.42
CA ALA A 466 17.73 67.69 -8.01
C ALA A 466 17.10 66.58 -7.16
N PRO A 467 16.33 65.65 -7.75
CA PRO A 467 15.81 64.50 -7.03
C PRO A 467 16.93 63.68 -6.38
N VAL A 468 16.61 63.03 -5.26
CA VAL A 468 17.59 62.22 -4.51
C VAL A 468 17.85 60.92 -5.26
N VAL A 469 19.12 60.61 -5.55
CA VAL A 469 19.48 59.33 -6.17
C VAL A 469 18.99 58.16 -5.29
N GLY A 470 18.34 57.18 -5.91
CA GLY A 470 17.69 56.04 -5.26
C GLY A 470 16.27 56.31 -4.77
N SER A 471 15.73 57.53 -4.93
CA SER A 471 14.31 57.79 -4.67
C SER A 471 13.45 57.31 -5.83
N ASP A 472 12.29 56.73 -5.53
CA ASP A 472 11.25 56.40 -6.50
C ASP A 472 10.34 57.62 -6.73
N LEU A 473 10.13 57.99 -8.00
CA LEU A 473 9.22 59.08 -8.40
C LEU A 473 7.75 58.64 -8.50
N GLY A 474 7.49 57.35 -8.33
CA GLY A 474 6.17 56.73 -8.38
C GLY A 474 5.72 56.38 -9.81
N PRO A 475 4.54 55.74 -9.95
CA PRO A 475 4.02 55.27 -11.23
C PRO A 475 3.93 56.38 -12.29
N ILE A 476 4.39 56.07 -13.51
CA ILE A 476 4.48 57.03 -14.63
C ILE A 476 3.13 57.66 -14.98
N ASP A 477 2.02 56.93 -14.82
CA ASP A 477 0.65 57.41 -15.06
C ASP A 477 0.16 58.43 -14.01
N ARG A 478 0.85 58.55 -12.87
CA ARG A 478 0.51 59.45 -11.76
C ARG A 478 1.46 60.63 -11.61
N LEU A 479 2.48 60.72 -12.46
CA LEU A 479 3.39 61.86 -12.48
C LEU A 479 2.62 63.16 -12.79
N ASP A 480 3.05 64.27 -12.20
CA ASP A 480 2.51 65.58 -12.50
C ASP A 480 2.65 65.88 -14.01
N PRO A 481 1.56 66.02 -14.77
CA PRO A 481 1.62 66.27 -16.21
C PRO A 481 2.40 67.54 -16.57
N GLY A 482 2.48 68.52 -15.64
CA GLY A 482 3.27 69.73 -15.83
C GLY A 482 4.79 69.53 -15.76
N ARG A 483 5.25 68.35 -15.31
CA ARG A 483 6.65 67.96 -15.21
C ARG A 483 7.08 66.95 -16.28
N VAL A 484 6.16 66.33 -17.01
CA VAL A 484 6.51 65.44 -18.11
C VAL A 484 6.92 66.31 -19.31
N VAL A 485 8.15 66.15 -19.77
CA VAL A 485 8.75 66.96 -20.84
C VAL A 485 8.59 66.26 -22.18
N ALA A 486 8.87 64.96 -22.21
CA ALA A 486 8.78 64.12 -23.38
C ALA A 486 8.46 62.68 -22.98
N ARG A 487 7.87 61.95 -23.93
CA ARG A 487 7.60 60.52 -23.88
C ARG A 487 8.06 59.98 -25.22
N GLU A 488 9.06 59.13 -25.19
CA GLU A 488 9.67 58.56 -26.38
C GLU A 488 9.59 57.04 -26.29
N THR A 489 9.17 56.38 -27.37
CA THR A 489 9.02 54.92 -27.39
C THR A 489 10.07 54.31 -28.30
N VAL A 490 10.72 53.25 -27.83
CA VAL A 490 11.63 52.43 -28.63
C VAL A 490 11.17 50.98 -28.57
N THR A 491 10.98 50.37 -29.74
CA THR A 491 10.68 48.95 -29.87
C THR A 491 11.99 48.15 -29.79
N ILE A 492 12.12 47.30 -28.78
CA ILE A 492 13.26 46.40 -28.59
C ILE A 492 12.88 45.00 -29.11
N GLY A 493 13.65 44.48 -30.07
CA GLY A 493 13.39 43.19 -30.71
C GLY A 493 14.40 42.10 -30.38
N GLU A 494 15.58 42.51 -29.90
CA GLU A 494 16.70 41.65 -29.54
C GLU A 494 17.53 42.30 -28.43
N ASP A 495 18.41 41.52 -27.80
CA ASP A 495 19.41 42.07 -26.88
C ASP A 495 20.34 43.05 -27.60
N GLY A 496 20.70 44.16 -26.93
CA GLY A 496 21.54 45.18 -27.53
C GLY A 496 21.33 46.58 -26.95
N THR A 497 21.90 47.56 -27.64
CA THR A 497 21.85 48.97 -27.26
C THR A 497 20.92 49.74 -28.19
N TYR A 498 20.03 50.53 -27.62
CA TYR A 498 19.03 51.33 -28.30
C TYR A 498 19.12 52.78 -27.82
N THR A 499 18.74 53.73 -28.66
CA THR A 499 18.79 55.16 -28.31
C THR A 499 17.45 55.82 -28.62
N THR A 500 16.94 56.60 -27.68
CA THR A 500 15.70 57.37 -27.88
C THR A 500 15.95 58.59 -28.79
N PRO A 501 14.91 59.13 -29.45
CA PRO A 501 14.98 60.43 -30.08
C PRO A 501 15.47 61.53 -29.13
N CYS A 502 16.23 62.49 -29.67
CA CYS A 502 16.79 63.58 -28.88
C CYS A 502 15.72 64.61 -28.48
N VAL A 503 15.67 65.00 -27.20
CA VAL A 503 14.72 65.97 -26.65
C VAL A 503 15.43 67.26 -26.27
N ALA A 504 15.05 68.38 -26.89
CA ALA A 504 15.63 69.69 -26.59
C ALA A 504 15.15 70.26 -25.25
N LEU A 505 16.08 70.72 -24.40
CA LEU A 505 15.78 71.24 -23.07
C LEU A 505 16.11 72.73 -22.94
N GLU A 506 15.08 73.56 -22.84
CA GLU A 506 15.20 75.02 -22.82
C GLU A 506 15.28 75.62 -21.40
N ARG A 507 14.68 74.95 -20.41
CA ARG A 507 14.54 75.50 -19.06
C ARG A 507 15.68 75.01 -18.16
N PRO A 508 16.37 75.91 -17.44
CA PRO A 508 17.35 75.48 -16.45
C PRO A 508 16.74 74.60 -15.35
N GLY A 509 17.52 73.62 -14.90
CA GLY A 509 17.13 72.67 -13.85
C GLY A 509 17.58 71.25 -14.17
N THR A 510 17.26 70.33 -13.26
CA THR A 510 17.60 68.90 -13.43
C THR A 510 16.42 68.15 -14.03
N TYR A 511 16.72 67.20 -14.90
CA TYR A 511 15.78 66.31 -15.57
C TYR A 511 16.20 64.88 -15.31
N VAL A 512 15.24 63.96 -15.29
CA VAL A 512 15.47 62.53 -15.03
C VAL A 512 14.73 61.70 -16.06
N PHE A 513 15.41 60.76 -16.70
CA PHE A 513 14.78 59.70 -17.50
C PHE A 513 14.26 58.58 -16.59
N LEU A 514 13.06 58.10 -16.91
CA LEU A 514 12.41 56.91 -16.32
C LEU A 514 11.96 56.03 -17.48
N PHE A 515 11.68 54.75 -17.25
CA PHE A 515 11.09 53.93 -18.32
C PHE A 515 10.00 52.99 -17.84
N SER A 516 9.11 52.63 -18.76
CA SER A 516 8.11 51.58 -18.58
C SER A 516 7.83 50.85 -19.89
N SER A 517 7.35 49.62 -19.77
CA SER A 517 6.81 48.84 -20.86
C SER A 517 5.57 48.10 -20.39
N GLU A 518 4.57 48.02 -21.28
CA GLU A 518 3.43 47.12 -21.09
C GLU A 518 3.81 45.65 -21.32
N GLY A 519 5.03 45.36 -21.77
CA GLY A 519 5.51 44.02 -22.09
C GLY A 519 5.24 43.60 -23.53
N SER A 520 5.33 42.29 -23.82
CA SER A 520 5.01 41.73 -25.14
C SER A 520 3.49 41.72 -25.41
N ALA A 521 3.05 41.44 -26.63
CA ALA A 521 1.62 41.20 -26.86
C ALA A 521 1.08 40.07 -25.96
N VAL A 522 -0.15 40.24 -25.46
CA VAL A 522 -0.86 39.22 -24.68
C VAL A 522 -1.41 38.15 -25.64
N GLY A 523 -1.11 36.88 -25.36
CA GLY A 523 -1.61 35.75 -26.14
C GLY A 523 -3.11 35.52 -25.96
N ASP A 524 -3.69 34.67 -26.81
CA ASP A 524 -5.13 34.35 -26.77
C ASP A 524 -5.58 33.71 -25.44
N ASP A 525 -4.65 33.11 -24.70
CA ASP A 525 -4.86 32.49 -23.38
C ASP A 525 -4.62 33.46 -22.20
N GLY A 526 -4.32 34.74 -22.50
CA GLY A 526 -4.02 35.76 -21.50
C GLY A 526 -2.58 35.73 -20.97
N SER A 527 -1.73 34.82 -21.46
CA SER A 527 -0.31 34.77 -21.08
C SER A 527 0.50 35.86 -21.80
N GLN A 528 1.61 36.26 -21.19
CA GLN A 528 2.52 37.26 -21.76
C GLN A 528 3.95 36.73 -21.64
N VAL A 529 4.68 36.70 -22.76
CA VAL A 529 6.06 36.19 -22.82
C VAL A 529 6.99 37.07 -21.99
N VAL A 530 6.83 38.39 -22.13
CA VAL A 530 7.49 39.41 -21.32
C VAL A 530 6.41 40.23 -20.62
N PRO A 531 6.28 40.17 -19.28
CA PRO A 531 5.27 40.92 -18.55
C PRO A 531 5.57 42.43 -18.57
N ALA A 532 4.60 43.25 -18.21
CA ALA A 532 4.82 44.68 -18.00
C ALA A 532 5.89 44.95 -16.93
N PHE A 533 6.75 45.94 -17.17
CA PHE A 533 7.82 46.34 -16.26
C PHE A 533 8.03 47.85 -16.29
N ALA A 534 8.60 48.40 -15.22
CA ALA A 534 8.98 49.81 -15.17
C ALA A 534 10.11 50.03 -14.16
N ASP A 535 10.92 51.06 -14.41
CA ASP A 535 11.85 51.60 -13.44
C ASP A 535 11.63 53.11 -13.29
N THR A 536 11.15 53.49 -12.11
CA THR A 536 10.85 54.87 -11.74
C THR A 536 11.83 55.40 -10.69
N THR A 537 12.93 54.68 -10.47
CA THR A 537 13.99 55.05 -9.55
C THR A 537 14.92 56.09 -10.17
N VAL A 538 15.29 57.11 -9.40
CA VAL A 538 16.25 58.12 -9.84
C VAL A 538 17.66 57.55 -9.78
N TYR A 539 18.31 57.35 -10.93
CA TYR A 539 19.74 57.06 -11.00
C TYR A 539 20.53 58.28 -11.42
N ARG A 540 21.79 58.38 -10.96
CA ARG A 540 22.67 59.46 -11.40
C ARG A 540 22.96 59.41 -12.90
N SER A 541 23.00 58.21 -13.49
CA SER A 541 23.18 58.00 -14.93
C SER A 541 22.01 58.55 -15.76
N GLU A 542 20.83 58.72 -15.16
CA GLU A 542 19.62 59.20 -15.84
C GLU A 542 19.41 60.71 -15.72
N MET A 543 20.32 61.42 -15.05
CA MET A 543 20.16 62.82 -14.72
C MET A 543 20.88 63.73 -15.71
N ALA A 544 20.12 64.61 -16.36
CA ALA A 544 20.65 65.73 -17.14
C ALA A 544 20.37 67.06 -16.45
N THR A 545 21.37 67.94 -16.37
CA THR A 545 21.20 69.28 -15.80
C THR A 545 21.41 70.33 -16.88
N VAL A 546 20.37 71.14 -17.13
CA VAL A 546 20.44 72.32 -17.99
C VAL A 546 20.99 73.47 -17.17
N ARG A 547 22.13 74.01 -17.60
CA ARG A 547 22.81 75.10 -16.91
C ARG A 547 21.95 76.36 -16.88
N GLN A 548 21.95 77.03 -15.73
CA GLN A 548 21.40 78.38 -15.66
C GLN A 548 22.35 79.35 -16.38
N PRO A 549 21.87 80.21 -17.30
CA PRO A 549 22.71 81.25 -17.88
C PRO A 549 23.30 82.08 -16.75
N ALA A 550 24.62 82.33 -16.79
CA ALA A 550 25.26 83.21 -15.83
C ALA A 550 24.50 84.56 -15.82
N PRO A 551 24.21 85.13 -14.63
CA PRO A 551 23.56 86.43 -14.58
C PRO A 551 24.41 87.42 -15.37
N SER A 552 23.80 88.07 -16.37
CA SER A 552 24.44 89.14 -17.13
C SER A 552 25.01 90.15 -16.15
N GLU A 553 26.32 90.31 -16.14
CA GLU A 553 27.02 91.26 -15.29
C GLU A 553 26.44 92.65 -15.56
N ALA A 554 25.69 93.21 -14.60
CA ALA A 554 25.23 94.58 -14.69
C ALA A 554 26.47 95.50 -14.69
N PRO A 555 26.53 96.54 -15.54
CA PRO A 555 27.71 97.40 -15.62
C PRO A 555 27.96 98.08 -14.27
N ALA A 556 29.16 97.90 -13.73
CA ALA A 556 29.60 98.54 -12.50
C ALA A 556 29.51 100.08 -12.63
N PRO A 557 28.93 100.81 -11.65
CA PRO A 557 29.05 102.26 -11.61
C PRO A 557 30.52 102.67 -11.32
N PRO A 558 31.02 103.77 -11.93
CA PRO A 558 32.40 104.18 -11.77
C PRO A 558 32.71 104.67 -10.35
N ALA A 559 33.87 104.28 -9.83
CA ALA A 559 34.38 104.64 -8.52
C ALA A 559 34.91 106.09 -8.47
N GLY A 560 34.36 106.88 -7.54
CA GLY A 560 35.11 107.72 -6.60
C GLY A 560 35.63 109.10 -7.04
N LEU A 561 35.14 110.15 -6.37
CA LEU A 561 35.99 111.22 -5.86
C LEU A 561 35.74 111.40 -4.35
N ALA A 562 36.85 111.39 -3.61
CA ALA A 562 36.92 111.50 -2.16
C ALA A 562 36.74 112.94 -1.66
N PHE A 563 36.30 113.11 -0.41
CA PHE A 563 36.84 114.19 0.42
C PHE A 563 36.97 113.77 1.88
N THR A 564 38.08 114.20 2.45
CA THR A 564 38.77 113.78 3.66
C THR A 564 38.43 114.63 4.89
N GLY A 565 38.62 114.06 6.09
CA GLY A 565 38.80 114.77 7.36
C GLY A 565 38.71 113.77 8.52
N SER A 566 39.82 113.11 8.91
CA SER A 566 40.89 113.53 9.84
C SER A 566 40.54 113.31 11.33
N GLU A 567 41.28 112.33 11.91
CA GLU A 567 41.87 112.23 13.26
C GLU A 567 40.95 112.40 14.48
N GLY A 568 40.98 111.61 15.56
CA GLY A 568 41.81 110.51 16.09
C GLY A 568 41.12 110.10 17.41
N GLY A 569 41.48 109.09 18.21
CA GLY A 569 42.49 108.06 18.28
C GLY A 569 42.19 107.23 19.55
N GLY A 570 42.88 106.11 19.79
CA GLY A 570 42.93 105.47 21.11
C GLY A 570 42.67 103.95 21.18
N GLN A 571 43.75 103.19 21.01
CA GLN A 571 44.18 101.95 21.70
C GLN A 571 43.16 100.93 22.28
N ALA A 572 43.34 99.66 21.89
CA ALA A 572 43.72 98.49 22.73
C ALA A 572 42.50 97.63 23.14
N LEU A 573 42.51 96.29 23.30
CA LEU A 573 43.47 95.19 23.15
C LEU A 573 42.73 93.89 23.62
N LEU A 574 43.01 92.74 22.98
CA LEU A 574 42.97 91.32 23.46
C LEU A 574 41.67 90.49 23.70
N VAL A 575 41.73 89.26 23.13
CA VAL A 575 41.48 87.89 23.70
C VAL A 575 40.01 87.48 23.93
N ALA A 576 39.43 86.49 23.23
CA ALA A 576 39.69 85.03 23.09
C ALA A 576 39.05 84.13 24.18
N LEU A 577 38.85 82.85 23.80
CA LEU A 577 38.24 81.67 24.49
C LEU A 577 36.76 81.41 24.13
N GLY A 578 36.29 80.25 23.65
CA GLY A 578 36.86 78.90 23.52
C GLY A 578 36.44 78.00 24.69
N ILE A 579 35.45 77.11 24.54
CA ILE A 579 35.18 75.96 25.44
C ILE A 579 34.61 74.75 24.67
N VAL A 580 35.11 73.57 25.08
CA VAL A 580 34.90 72.17 24.68
C VAL A 580 33.62 71.57 25.31
N GLY A 581 33.04 70.51 24.71
CA GLY A 581 32.08 69.66 25.43
C GLY A 581 31.66 68.37 24.71
N THR A 582 32.17 67.24 25.20
CA THR A 582 31.89 65.84 24.84
C THR A 582 30.59 65.27 25.44
N GLY A 583 29.90 64.40 24.69
CA GLY A 583 29.61 63.00 25.07
C GLY A 583 28.57 62.62 26.15
N PHE A 584 27.59 61.82 25.70
CA PHE A 584 26.79 60.77 26.38
C PHE A 584 25.70 61.13 27.41
N VAL A 585 24.48 60.60 27.21
CA VAL A 585 23.78 59.57 28.03
C VAL A 585 22.35 59.29 27.52
N LEU A 586 21.99 58.00 27.48
CA LEU A 586 20.67 57.37 27.31
C LEU A 586 19.66 57.73 28.42
N VAL A 587 18.37 57.91 28.08
CA VAL A 587 17.23 57.50 28.95
C VAL A 587 16.01 57.15 28.08
N ALA A 588 15.42 55.98 28.36
CA ALA A 588 14.11 55.54 27.90
C ALA A 588 12.99 56.03 28.85
N ALA A 589 11.79 56.30 28.34
CA ALA A 589 10.55 56.19 29.11
C ALA A 589 9.31 56.09 28.21
N ALA A 590 8.44 55.15 28.57
CA ALA A 590 7.15 54.85 27.98
C ALA A 590 5.99 55.65 28.61
N ALA A 591 4.91 55.84 27.85
CA ALA A 591 3.49 55.90 28.31
C ALA A 591 2.63 56.05 27.03
N ALA A 592 1.85 55.06 26.60
CA ALA A 592 0.59 54.54 27.14
C ALA A 592 -0.65 55.43 26.89
N SER A 593 -1.70 54.76 26.41
CA SER A 593 -3.14 55.09 26.40
C SER A 593 -3.70 55.64 25.07
N ALA A 594 -4.87 55.26 24.55
CA ALA A 594 -5.75 54.08 24.56
C ALA A 594 -7.08 54.50 23.85
N PHE A 595 -7.95 53.52 23.55
CA PHE A 595 -9.37 53.65 23.12
C PHE A 595 -9.60 54.07 21.65
N HIS A 596 -10.48 53.46 20.84
CA HIS A 596 -11.52 52.45 21.06
C HIS A 596 -12.10 51.95 19.71
N VAL A 597 -12.46 50.65 19.63
CA VAL A 597 -13.76 50.09 19.15
C VAL A 597 -14.15 50.36 17.67
N ARG A 598 -14.44 49.38 16.81
CA ARG A 598 -15.61 48.44 16.82
C ARG A 598 -15.44 47.48 15.61
N ARG A 599 -15.42 46.14 15.76
CA ARG A 599 -16.54 45.17 15.92
C ARG A 599 -17.39 44.91 14.65
N ARG A 600 -17.21 43.73 14.04
CA ARG A 600 -18.22 42.71 13.60
C ARG A 600 -17.44 41.60 12.87
N ARG A 601 -17.31 40.35 13.34
CA ARG A 601 -18.25 39.31 13.81
C ARG A 601 -19.24 38.88 12.71
N LEU A 602 -19.01 37.68 12.17
CA LEU A 602 -19.83 36.46 12.20
C LEU A 602 -19.38 35.58 11.01
N ALA A 603 -19.38 34.27 11.00
CA ALA A 603 -19.52 33.16 11.96
C ALA A 603 -19.67 31.90 11.08
N GLU A 604 -19.74 30.75 11.76
CA GLU A 604 -20.01 29.40 11.25
C GLU A 604 -18.76 28.64 10.79
N GLY A 605 -18.37 27.51 11.37
CA GLY A 605 -18.98 26.67 12.40
C GLY A 605 -18.92 25.22 11.95
N SER A 606 -18.37 24.33 12.78
CA SER A 606 -18.96 23.02 13.08
C SER A 606 -18.05 22.24 14.04
N ASP A 607 -18.63 21.89 15.18
CA ASP A 607 -18.20 20.83 16.09
C ASP A 607 -18.11 19.47 15.37
N ALA A 608 -17.20 18.60 15.82
CA ALA A 608 -17.59 17.33 16.47
C ALA A 608 -16.38 16.48 16.89
N ALA A 609 -16.35 16.18 18.19
CA ALA A 609 -16.04 14.90 18.82
C ALA A 609 -14.71 14.17 18.49
N SER A 610 -13.80 14.16 19.47
CA SER A 610 -12.91 13.01 19.70
C SER A 610 -13.20 12.41 21.08
N LEU A 611 -13.61 11.14 21.06
CA LEU A 611 -13.68 10.23 22.20
C LEU A 611 -12.29 9.63 22.46
N ALA A 612 -12.06 9.34 23.74
CA ALA A 612 -10.82 8.91 24.37
C ALA A 612 -10.24 7.57 23.86
N VAL A 613 -8.92 7.43 23.96
CA VAL A 613 -8.25 6.15 24.29
C VAL A 613 -7.07 6.41 25.24
N ASP A 614 -7.02 5.55 26.25
CA ASP A 614 -6.06 5.41 27.34
C ASP A 614 -4.57 5.52 26.98
N ALA A 615 -3.84 6.26 27.81
CA ALA A 615 -2.40 6.18 27.95
C ALA A 615 -2.04 5.28 29.14
N GLY A 616 -1.75 4.01 28.88
CA GLY A 616 -1.13 3.10 29.83
C GLY A 616 0.37 3.02 29.60
N ALA A 617 1.17 3.70 30.43
CA ALA A 617 2.62 3.56 30.44
C ALA A 617 3.16 3.43 31.87
N LEU A 618 3.84 2.29 32.09
CA LEU A 618 5.03 2.09 32.91
C LEU A 618 4.92 2.06 34.45
N SER A 619 5.07 0.86 35.00
CA SER A 619 6.06 0.46 36.03
C SER A 619 5.70 -0.96 36.54
N SER A 620 6.57 -1.86 37.01
CA SER A 620 8.01 -2.08 37.02
C SER A 620 8.25 -3.43 37.73
N PHE A 621 9.40 -4.09 37.47
CA PHE A 621 10.06 -5.15 38.27
C PHE A 621 9.39 -6.53 38.52
N GLY A 622 10.15 -7.60 38.21
CA GLY A 622 9.99 -8.92 38.83
C GLY A 622 10.75 -10.07 38.15
N LEU A 623 11.98 -10.32 38.61
CA LEU A 623 12.81 -11.51 38.34
C LEU A 623 12.10 -12.84 38.71
N GLY A 624 12.43 -13.93 38.01
CA GLY A 624 12.17 -15.30 38.51
C GLY A 624 12.41 -16.42 37.49
N GLU A 625 13.35 -17.31 37.82
CA GLU A 625 13.89 -18.44 37.05
C GLU A 625 12.93 -19.63 36.80
N ALA A 626 13.34 -20.44 35.81
CA ALA A 626 13.31 -21.91 35.74
C ALA A 626 11.95 -22.66 35.68
N ARG A 627 11.64 -23.22 34.50
CA ARG A 627 11.82 -24.65 34.17
C ARG A 627 11.54 -24.93 32.69
#